data_AF-W5SGB1-F1
#
_entry.id   AF-W5SGB1-F1
#
_cell.length_a   1.000
_cell.length_b   1.000
_cell.length_c   1.000
_cell.angle_alpha   90.00
_cell.angle_beta   90.00
_cell.angle_gamma   90.00
#
_symmetry.space_group_name_H-M   'P 1'
#
loop_
_entity.id
_entity.type
_entity.pdbx_description
1 polymer ?
#
loop_
_entity_poly.entity_id
_entity_poly.type
_entity_poly.pdbx_seq_one_letter_code
_entity_poly.pdbx_strand_id
1 'polypeptide(L)' 'MYLQVFLTRTKNKFNDTNYPKFTYFDSSYLKHKNTIDALIFNIKLFQDYIRITKPIAKSVYMRYSKLKN' A
#
# COMPACT_ATOMS: atom_id res chain seq x y z
N MET A 1 -0.29 -3.18 5.69
CA MET A 1 -1.19 -2.23 6.39
C MET A 1 -0.63 -0.79 6.46
N TYR A 2 0.63 -0.57 6.83
CA TYR A 2 1.19 0.78 7.02
C TYR A 2 1.13 1.69 5.77
N LEU A 3 1.53 1.20 4.59
CA LEU A 3 1.52 1.99 3.34
C LEU A 3 0.10 2.45 2.96
N GLN A 4 -0.88 1.56 3.06
CA GLN A 4 -2.29 1.85 2.82
C GLN A 4 -2.82 2.96 3.74
N VAL A 5 -2.57 2.83 5.04
CA VAL A 5 -3.01 3.82 6.04
C VAL A 5 -2.35 5.16 5.78
N PHE A 6 -1.04 5.17 5.49
CA PHE A 6 -0.30 6.38 5.15
C PHE A 6 -0.93 7.10 3.93
N LEU A 7 -1.17 6.37 2.83
CA LEU A 7 -1.77 6.94 1.62
C LEU A 7 -3.17 7.49 1.90
N THR A 8 -4.01 6.73 2.61
CA THR A 8 -5.39 7.13 2.95
C THR A 8 -5.41 8.40 3.82
N ARG A 9 -4.61 8.43 4.89
CA ARG A 9 -4.53 9.59 5.78
C ARG A 9 -4.00 10.82 5.06
N THR A 10 -3.00 10.65 4.19
CA THR A 10 -2.42 11.77 3.44
C THR A 10 -3.42 12.32 2.43
N LYS A 11 -4.15 11.46 1.71
CA LYS A 11 -5.23 11.86 0.81
C LYS A 11 -6.27 12.72 1.54
N ASN A 12 -6.77 12.24 2.69
CA ASN A 12 -7.78 12.96 3.46
C ASN A 12 -7.26 14.28 4.04
N LYS A 13 -5.98 14.33 4.44
CA LYS A 13 -5.37 15.53 5.02
C LYS A 13 -5.19 16.66 4.00
N PHE A 14 -4.73 16.33 2.79
CA PHE A 14 -4.38 17.35 1.79
C PHE A 14 -5.50 17.63 0.78
N ASN A 15 -6.50 16.74 0.68
CA ASN A 15 -7.65 16.85 -0.23
C ASN A 15 -7.25 17.25 -1.67
N ASP A 16 -6.12 16.72 -2.15
CA ASP A 16 -5.53 17.07 -3.44
C ASP A 16 -6.29 16.35 -4.56
N THR A 17 -6.82 17.12 -5.51
CA THR A 17 -7.53 16.60 -6.69
C THR A 17 -6.62 15.76 -7.60
N ASN A 18 -5.32 16.01 -7.57
CA ASN A 18 -4.27 15.30 -8.29
C ASN A 18 -3.54 14.28 -7.40
N TYR A 19 -4.17 13.80 -6.33
CA TYR A 19 -3.61 12.75 -5.48
C TYR A 19 -3.49 11.43 -6.28
N PRO A 20 -2.35 10.70 -6.20
CA PRO A 20 -2.18 9.47 -6.98
C PRO A 20 -3.22 8.41 -6.61
N LYS A 21 -3.74 7.72 -7.62
CA LYS A 21 -4.65 6.58 -7.43
C LYS A 21 -3.86 5.40 -6.88
N PHE A 22 -4.45 4.69 -5.92
CA PHE A 22 -3.91 3.46 -5.35
C PHE A 22 -5.05 2.53 -4.99
N THR A 23 -4.77 1.22 -4.96
CA THR A 23 -5.74 0.19 -4.56
C THR A 23 -5.46 -0.28 -3.14
N TYR A 24 -6.52 -0.75 -2.49
CA TYR A 24 -6.43 -1.39 -1.19
C TYR A 24 -5.98 -2.83 -1.35
N PHE A 25 -5.28 -3.35 -0.34
CA PHE A 25 -4.99 -4.77 -0.30
C PHE A 25 -6.30 -5.55 -0.11
N ASP A 26 -6.62 -6.41 -1.07
CA ASP A 26 -7.83 -7.23 -1.02
C ASP A 26 -7.53 -8.56 -0.31
N SER A 27 -7.96 -8.64 0.95
CA SER A 27 -7.79 -9.83 1.78
C SER A 27 -8.66 -11.00 1.34
N SER A 28 -9.65 -10.82 0.46
CA SER A 28 -10.52 -11.92 0.01
C SER A 28 -9.76 -12.97 -0.82
N TYR A 29 -8.61 -12.60 -1.39
CA TYR A 29 -7.74 -13.54 -2.11
C TYR A 29 -6.90 -14.43 -1.19
N LEU A 30 -6.84 -14.14 0.12
CA LEU A 30 -6.03 -14.92 1.05
C LEU A 30 -6.57 -16.35 1.19
N LYS A 31 -5.66 -17.33 1.18
CA LYS A 31 -5.99 -18.71 1.50
C LYS A 31 -6.04 -18.87 3.01
N HIS A 32 -7.13 -19.44 3.50
CA HIS A 32 -7.35 -19.73 4.93
C HIS A 32 -6.89 -21.13 5.35
N LYS A 33 -6.39 -21.93 4.41
CA LYS A 33 -5.84 -23.26 4.71
C LYS A 33 -4.48 -23.11 5.41
N ASN A 34 -4.25 -23.90 6.45
CA ASN A 34 -2.98 -23.92 7.19
C ASN A 34 -1.97 -24.87 6.52
N THR A 35 -1.60 -24.59 5.27
CA THR A 35 -0.57 -25.34 4.53
C THR A 35 0.57 -24.43 4.12
N ILE A 36 1.76 -25.00 3.90
CA ILE A 36 2.95 -24.24 3.45
C ILE A 36 2.65 -23.54 2.11
N ASP A 37 2.00 -24.21 1.17
CA ASP A 37 1.64 -23.61 -0.12
C ASP A 37 0.70 -22.42 0.01
N ALA A 38 -0.30 -22.51 0.90
CA ALA A 38 -1.22 -21.41 1.19
C ALA A 38 -0.46 -20.22 1.81
N LEU A 39 0.50 -20.49 2.70
CA LEU A 39 1.37 -19.47 3.29
C LEU A 39 2.22 -18.78 2.21
N ILE A 40 2.91 -19.55 1.36
CA ILE A 40 3.76 -19.01 0.28
C ILE A 40 2.92 -18.18 -0.69
N PHE A 41 1.73 -18.63 -1.05
CA PHE A 41 0.81 -17.90 -1.90
C PHE A 41 0.40 -16.55 -1.28
N ASN A 42 -0.01 -16.56 -0.01
CA ASN A 42 -0.38 -15.34 0.71
C ASN A 42 0.80 -14.36 0.81
N ILE A 43 2.02 -14.86 1.09
CA ILE A 43 3.25 -14.04 1.11
C ILE A 43 3.47 -13.38 -0.25
N LYS A 44 3.33 -14.11 -1.36
CA LYS A 44 3.47 -13.56 -2.72
C LYS A 44 2.45 -12.45 -2.98
N LEU A 45 1.18 -12.64 -2.61
CA LEU A 45 0.16 -11.59 -2.72
C LEU A 45 0.55 -10.31 -1.97
N PHE A 46 1.06 -10.45 -0.74
CA PHE A 46 1.54 -9.30 0.03
C PHE A 46 2.77 -8.64 -0.61
N GLN A 47 3.72 -9.42 -1.13
CA GLN A 47 4.91 -8.90 -1.82
C GLN A 47 4.53 -8.10 -3.06
N ASP A 48 3.60 -8.60 -3.88
CA ASP A 48 3.11 -7.90 -5.06
C ASP A 48 2.41 -6.60 -4.71
N TYR A 49 1.57 -6.60 -3.68
CA TYR A 49 0.95 -5.39 -3.18
C TYR A 49 1.98 -4.35 -2.73
N ILE A 50 3.00 -4.76 -1.97
CA ILE A 50 4.07 -3.86 -1.51
C ILE A 50 4.85 -3.32 -2.71
N ARG A 51 5.19 -4.16 -3.68
CA ARG A 51 5.94 -3.79 -4.89
C ARG A 51 5.25 -2.65 -5.64
N ILE A 52 3.93 -2.71 -5.77
CA ILE A 52 3.12 -1.67 -6.45
C ILE A 52 2.96 -0.43 -5.57
N THR A 53 2.64 -0.61 -4.28
CA THR A 53 2.21 0.50 -3.41
C THR A 53 3.38 1.32 -2.87
N LYS A 54 4.53 0.70 -2.63
CA LYS A 54 5.72 1.36 -2.06
C LYS A 54 6.22 2.56 -2.88
N PRO A 55 6.40 2.49 -4.22
CA PRO A 55 6.83 3.65 -5.00
C PRO A 55 5.82 4.81 -4.94
N ILE A 56 4.51 4.51 -4.91
CA ILE A 56 3.45 5.52 -4.78
C ILE A 56 3.58 6.24 -3.43
N ALA A 57 3.67 5.47 -2.34
CA ALA A 57 3.86 6.02 -1.00
C ALA A 57 5.13 6.87 -0.88
N LYS A 58 6.23 6.43 -1.51
CA LYS A 58 7.47 7.22 -1.56
C LYS A 58 7.26 8.54 -2.31
N SER A 59 6.60 8.53 -3.47
CA SER A 59 6.29 9.74 -4.22
C SER A 59 5.44 10.72 -3.41
N VAL A 60 4.37 10.22 -2.77
CA VAL A 60 3.51 11.01 -1.86
C VAL A 60 4.33 11.58 -0.71
N TYR A 61 5.18 10.78 -0.07
CA TYR A 61 6.05 11.26 1.00
C TYR A 61 6.95 12.40 0.51
N MET A 62 7.64 12.24 -0.62
CA MET A 62 8.51 13.30 -1.17
C MET A 62 7.73 14.57 -1.55
N ARG A 63 6.48 14.42 -1.98
CA ARG A 63 5.62 15.55 -2.38
C ARG A 63 5.18 16.39 -1.19
N TYR A 64 4.73 15.76 -0.10
CA TYR A 64 4.11 16.45 1.04
C TYR A 64 4.99 16.51 2.30
N SER A 65 6.13 15.82 2.33
CA SER A 65 7.07 15.93 3.44
C SER A 65 7.69 17.33 3.46
N LYS A 66 7.69 17.94 4.65
CA LYS A 66 8.39 19.20 4.92
C LYS A 66 9.90 19.03 5.03
N LEU A 67 10.36 17.78 5.17
CA LEU A 67 11.78 17.40 5.20
C LEU A 67 12.33 17.32 3.77
N LYS A 68 12.20 18.40 3.00
CA LYS A 68 12.99 18.57 1.79
C LYS A 68 14.34 19.15 2.24
N ASN A 69 15.40 18.35 2.11
CA ASN A 69 16.76 18.89 2.12
C ASN A 69 16.96 19.77 0.90
#